data_AF-A0A2P7YVB4-F1
#
_entry.id   AF-A0A2P7YVB4-F1
#
_cell.length_a   1.000
_cell.length_b   1.000
_cell.length_c   1.000
_cell.angle_alpha   90.00
_cell.angle_beta   90.00
_cell.angle_gamma   90.00
#
_symmetry.space_group_name_H-M   'P 1'
#
loop_
_entity.id
_entity.type
_entity.pdbx_description
1 polymer ?
#
loop_
_entity_poly.entity_id
_entity_poly.type
_entity_poly.pdbx_seq_one_letter_code
_entity_poly.pdbx_strand_id
1 'polypeptide(L)'
;MSYYTRKEPSASGQNASTNLDQDLHLSRDAKYKKSEAEVKQWIFTTLNVADDKVQEFEQHNQDLIDILKDGEYLCKLGDLAYPEGPTKKYKNLRMPFVQMENILFFLKTCEYLGVAHDEIFQTIDLFERSDPYQVIITLIAFSRRANEENPKVSVIGPKVVRVKPQVPKKPIGLRS
;
A
#
# COMPACT_ATOMS: atom_id res chain seq x y z
N MET A 1 -42.82 6.89 37.19
CA MET A 1 -41.68 7.61 36.59
C MET A 1 -40.43 7.29 37.39
N SER A 2 -39.54 6.48 36.84
CA SER A 2 -38.14 6.38 37.28
C SER A 2 -37.30 6.32 36.02
N TYR A 3 -36.66 7.43 35.73
CA TYR A 3 -35.82 7.62 34.56
C TYR A 3 -34.37 7.25 34.93
N TYR A 4 -33.71 6.50 34.06
CA TYR A 4 -32.28 6.16 34.04
C TYR A 4 -31.78 5.07 35.01
N THR A 5 -31.93 3.81 34.59
CA THR A 5 -30.92 2.80 34.89
C THR A 5 -29.72 3.07 33.97
N ARG A 6 -28.67 3.71 34.50
CA ARG A 6 -27.37 3.80 33.82
C ARG A 6 -26.83 2.37 33.70
N LYS A 7 -26.77 1.81 32.48
CA LYS A 7 -25.97 0.61 32.23
C LYS A 7 -24.51 0.99 32.47
N GLU A 8 -23.93 0.47 33.55
CA GLU A 8 -22.49 0.39 33.72
C GLU A 8 -21.90 -0.22 32.43
N PRO A 9 -20.89 0.39 31.78
CA PRO A 9 -20.23 -0.26 30.67
C PRO A 9 -19.59 -1.54 31.19
N SER A 10 -20.14 -2.71 30.82
CA SER A 10 -19.55 -3.98 31.21
C SER A 10 -18.20 -4.10 30.51
N ALA A 11 -17.15 -4.32 31.30
CA ALA A 11 -15.77 -4.53 30.89
C ALA A 11 -15.56 -5.84 30.08
N SER A 12 -16.52 -6.22 29.25
CA SER A 12 -16.55 -7.46 28.48
C SER A 12 -16.20 -7.27 27.00
N GLY A 13 -15.80 -6.06 26.60
CA GLY A 13 -15.37 -5.73 25.23
C GLY A 13 -13.96 -5.14 25.13
N GLN A 14 -13.25 -4.97 26.25
CA GLN A 14 -11.83 -4.64 26.26
C GLN A 14 -11.09 -5.97 26.43
N ASN A 15 -10.45 -6.48 25.37
CA ASN A 15 -9.48 -7.55 25.52
C ASN A 15 -8.30 -6.98 26.32
N ALA A 16 -8.38 -7.04 27.65
CA ALA A 16 -7.34 -6.60 28.57
C ALA A 16 -6.13 -7.58 28.61
N SER A 17 -5.95 -8.40 27.58
CA SER A 17 -4.92 -9.44 27.48
C SER A 17 -3.81 -9.13 26.48
N THR A 18 -3.91 -8.02 25.75
CA THR A 18 -2.91 -7.55 24.77
C THR A 18 -2.37 -6.18 25.15
N ASN A 19 -1.09 -5.91 24.82
CA ASN A 19 -0.49 -4.59 25.02
C ASN A 19 -0.74 -3.70 23.79
N LEU A 20 -0.43 -2.40 23.91
CA LEU A 20 -0.65 -1.43 22.84
C LEU A 20 0.04 -1.82 21.51
N ASP A 21 1.26 -2.35 21.61
CA ASP A 21 2.03 -2.78 20.42
C ASP A 21 1.36 -3.96 19.72
N GLN A 22 0.85 -4.91 20.48
CA GLN A 22 0.11 -6.05 19.94
C GLN A 22 -1.20 -5.60 19.28
N ASP A 23 -1.93 -4.67 19.91
CA ASP A 23 -3.15 -4.10 19.33
C ASP A 23 -2.85 -3.35 18.03
N LEU A 24 -1.72 -2.63 17.98
CA LEU A 24 -1.27 -1.95 16.77
C LEU A 24 -0.95 -2.97 15.66
N HIS A 25 -0.16 -4.01 15.94
CA HIS A 25 0.13 -5.07 14.98
C HIS A 25 -1.15 -5.74 14.47
N LEU A 26 -2.07 -6.12 15.35
CA LEU A 26 -3.35 -6.72 14.97
C LEU A 26 -4.18 -5.78 14.08
N SER A 27 -4.19 -4.47 14.39
CA SER A 27 -4.86 -3.48 13.57
C SER A 27 -4.25 -3.37 12.17
N ARG A 28 -2.91 -3.36 12.08
CA ARG A 28 -2.20 -3.29 10.79
C ARG A 28 -2.41 -4.56 9.97
N ASP A 29 -2.34 -5.73 10.59
CA ASP A 29 -2.59 -7.02 9.94
C ASP A 29 -4.02 -7.11 9.39
N ALA A 30 -5.00 -6.63 10.15
CA ALA A 30 -6.39 -6.60 9.70
C ALA A 30 -6.57 -5.70 8.46
N LYS A 31 -5.87 -4.55 8.40
CA LYS A 31 -5.90 -3.65 7.25
C LYS A 31 -5.19 -4.22 6.03
N TYR A 32 -4.06 -4.91 6.23
CA TYR A 32 -3.37 -5.65 5.18
C TYR A 32 -4.31 -6.68 4.55
N LYS A 33 -4.87 -7.60 5.35
CA LYS A 33 -5.78 -8.66 4.87
C LYS A 33 -6.99 -8.13 4.10
N LYS A 34 -7.51 -6.95 4.49
CA LYS A 34 -8.64 -6.32 3.79
C LYS A 34 -8.28 -5.81 2.40
N SER A 35 -7.05 -5.35 2.20
CA SER A 35 -6.62 -4.62 1.00
C SER A 35 -5.78 -5.47 0.04
N GLU A 36 -5.23 -6.58 0.54
CA GLU A 36 -4.31 -7.46 -0.17
C GLU A 36 -4.84 -7.90 -1.54
N ALA A 37 -6.07 -8.42 -1.59
CA ALA A 37 -6.64 -8.98 -2.80
C ALA A 37 -6.79 -7.94 -3.93
N GLU A 38 -7.20 -6.71 -3.60
CA GLU A 38 -7.33 -5.61 -4.56
C GLU A 38 -5.96 -5.23 -5.14
N VAL A 39 -4.95 -5.09 -4.28
CA VAL A 39 -3.59 -4.70 -4.70
C VAL A 39 -2.94 -5.82 -5.53
N LYS A 40 -3.11 -7.08 -5.12
CA LYS A 40 -2.61 -8.24 -5.86
C LYS A 40 -3.20 -8.30 -7.26
N GLN A 41 -4.52 -8.14 -7.38
CA GLN A 41 -5.21 -8.09 -8.68
C GLN A 41 -4.72 -6.91 -9.53
N TRP A 42 -4.52 -5.74 -8.92
CA TRP A 42 -4.01 -4.56 -9.62
C TRP A 42 -2.61 -4.80 -10.20
N ILE A 43 -1.70 -5.42 -9.45
CA ILE A 43 -0.35 -5.75 -9.94
C ILE A 43 -0.43 -6.67 -11.15
N PHE A 44 -1.19 -7.77 -11.03
CA PHE A 44 -1.31 -8.77 -12.10
C PHE A 44 -1.91 -8.17 -13.37
N THR A 45 -2.93 -7.33 -13.23
CA THR A 45 -3.55 -6.64 -14.36
C THR A 45 -2.61 -5.62 -14.99
N THR A 46 -1.92 -4.81 -14.17
CA THR A 46 -1.02 -3.75 -14.65
C THR A 46 0.20 -4.30 -15.39
N LEU A 47 0.74 -5.43 -14.91
CA LEU A 47 1.90 -6.08 -15.49
C LEU A 47 1.56 -7.14 -16.55
N ASN A 48 0.27 -7.40 -16.80
CA ASN A 48 -0.20 -8.50 -17.64
C ASN A 48 0.47 -9.83 -17.27
N VAL A 49 0.46 -10.17 -15.98
CA VAL A 49 0.97 -11.46 -15.50
C VAL A 49 0.12 -12.58 -16.07
N ALA A 50 0.78 -13.60 -16.62
CA ALA A 50 0.10 -14.71 -17.27
C ALA A 50 -0.75 -15.53 -16.27
N ASP A 51 -1.90 -16.01 -16.74
CA ASP A 51 -2.88 -16.71 -15.90
C ASP A 51 -2.32 -17.97 -15.22
N ASP A 52 -1.39 -18.67 -15.89
CA ASP A 52 -0.70 -19.84 -15.33
C ASP A 52 0.14 -19.47 -14.11
N LYS A 53 0.83 -18.32 -14.15
CA LYS A 53 1.58 -17.78 -13.02
C LYS A 53 0.68 -17.30 -11.89
N VAL A 54 -0.45 -16.68 -12.21
CA VAL A 54 -1.44 -16.29 -11.18
C VAL A 54 -1.96 -17.54 -10.45
N GLN A 55 -2.31 -18.59 -11.20
CA GLN A 55 -2.76 -19.87 -10.63
C GLN A 55 -1.68 -20.55 -9.77
N GLU A 56 -0.40 -20.51 -10.19
CA GLU A 56 0.71 -21.03 -9.39
C GLU A 56 0.79 -20.34 -8.01
N PHE A 57 0.70 -18.99 -7.97
CA PHE A 57 0.70 -18.26 -6.70
C PHE A 57 -0.47 -18.64 -5.79
N GLU A 58 -1.66 -18.85 -6.35
CA GLU A 58 -2.85 -19.27 -5.60
C GLU A 58 -2.72 -20.70 -5.07
N GLN A 59 -2.23 -21.64 -5.89
CA GLN A 59 -2.01 -23.03 -5.51
C GLN A 59 -0.98 -23.16 -4.39
N HIS A 60 0.06 -22.32 -4.40
CA HIS A 60 1.07 -22.28 -3.35
C HIS A 60 0.66 -21.43 -2.14
N ASN A 61 -0.56 -20.87 -2.13
CA ASN A 61 -1.08 -20.00 -1.07
C ASN A 61 -0.12 -18.83 -0.75
N GLN A 62 0.51 -18.26 -1.78
CA GLN A 62 1.43 -17.14 -1.63
C GLN A 62 0.67 -15.83 -1.46
N ASP A 63 0.96 -15.15 -0.35
CA ASP A 63 0.42 -13.83 -0.06
C ASP A 63 1.12 -12.75 -0.92
N LEU A 64 0.61 -11.52 -0.89
CA LEU A 64 1.21 -10.41 -1.64
C LEU A 64 2.69 -10.18 -1.28
N ILE A 65 3.05 -10.36 0.00
CA ILE A 65 4.41 -10.14 0.49
C ILE A 65 5.36 -11.18 -0.08
N ASP A 66 4.95 -12.46 -0.15
CA ASP A 66 5.71 -13.53 -0.79
C ASP A 66 5.99 -13.24 -2.26
N ILE A 67 4.98 -12.75 -2.98
CA ILE A 67 5.06 -12.45 -4.41
C ILE A 67 6.02 -11.29 -4.67
N LEU A 68 6.05 -10.29 -3.79
CA LEU A 68 6.86 -9.08 -3.96
C LEU A 68 8.27 -9.19 -3.35
N LYS A 69 8.56 -10.24 -2.58
CA LYS A 69 9.75 -10.36 -1.73
C LYS A 69 11.08 -10.28 -2.51
N ASP A 70 11.12 -10.77 -3.75
CA ASP A 70 12.32 -10.72 -4.58
C ASP A 70 12.56 -9.36 -5.28
N GLY A 71 11.57 -8.46 -5.19
CA GLY A 71 11.58 -7.13 -5.79
C GLY A 71 11.37 -7.12 -7.31
N GLU A 72 11.15 -8.26 -7.97
CA GLU A 72 11.00 -8.32 -9.44
C GLU A 72 9.74 -7.57 -9.90
N TYR A 73 8.58 -7.92 -9.36
CA TYR A 73 7.32 -7.27 -9.75
C TYR A 73 7.30 -5.78 -9.38
N LEU A 74 7.94 -5.41 -8.28
CA LEU A 74 8.14 -4.00 -7.91
C LEU A 74 8.97 -3.26 -8.96
N CYS A 75 10.09 -3.85 -9.40
CA CYS A 75 10.93 -3.25 -10.44
C CYS A 75 10.19 -3.12 -11.77
N LYS A 76 9.41 -4.13 -12.16
CA LYS A 76 8.57 -4.07 -13.37
C LYS A 76 7.54 -2.93 -13.31
N LEU A 77 6.89 -2.72 -12.16
CA LEU A 77 5.99 -1.58 -11.95
C LEU A 77 6.74 -0.25 -12.07
N GLY A 78 7.89 -0.15 -11.41
CA GLY A 78 8.72 1.05 -11.46
C GLY A 78 9.21 1.37 -12.86
N ASP A 79 9.60 0.37 -13.66
CA ASP A 79 10.03 0.54 -15.05
C ASP A 79 8.87 1.03 -15.96
N LEU A 80 7.64 0.56 -15.73
CA LEU A 80 6.47 1.09 -16.45
C LEU A 80 6.22 2.57 -16.15
N ALA A 81 6.44 3.01 -14.93
CA ALA A 81 6.19 4.39 -14.51
C ALA A 81 7.37 5.33 -14.83
N TYR A 82 8.60 4.84 -14.70
CA TYR A 82 9.82 5.59 -14.92
C TYR A 82 10.90 4.71 -15.60
N PRO A 83 10.84 4.57 -16.95
CA PRO A 83 11.70 3.63 -17.69
C PRO A 83 13.19 3.92 -17.62
N GLU A 84 13.61 5.16 -17.36
CA GLU A 84 15.03 5.52 -17.19
C GLU A 84 15.48 5.47 -15.72
N GLY A 85 14.63 4.90 -14.86
CA GLY A 85 14.85 4.77 -13.44
C GLY A 85 15.83 3.67 -13.04
N PRO A 86 16.13 3.59 -11.73
CA PRO A 86 17.01 2.55 -11.19
C PRO A 86 16.47 1.12 -11.41
N THR A 87 15.15 0.96 -11.54
CA THR A 87 14.48 -0.33 -11.71
C THR A 87 14.86 -1.05 -13.01
N LYS A 88 15.33 -0.35 -14.04
CA LYS A 88 15.86 -0.95 -15.29
C LYS A 88 17.06 -1.88 -15.05
N LYS A 89 17.74 -1.76 -13.90
CA LYS A 89 18.95 -2.51 -13.54
C LYS A 89 18.68 -3.76 -12.68
N TYR A 90 17.41 -4.07 -12.42
CA TYR A 90 17.05 -5.17 -11.52
C TYR A 90 17.57 -6.51 -12.03
N LYS A 91 17.80 -7.45 -11.10
CA LYS A 91 18.27 -8.81 -11.42
C LYS A 91 17.38 -9.84 -10.75
N ASN A 92 16.93 -10.83 -11.51
CA ASN A 92 16.18 -11.95 -10.95
C ASN A 92 17.14 -13.03 -10.43
N LEU A 93 17.61 -12.87 -9.20
CA LEU A 93 18.49 -13.83 -8.51
C LEU A 93 17.98 -14.06 -7.08
N ARG A 94 18.05 -15.31 -6.61
CA ARG A 94 17.57 -15.71 -5.27
C ARG A 94 18.44 -15.24 -4.09
N MET A 95 19.48 -14.44 -4.35
CA MET A 95 20.40 -13.98 -3.31
C MET A 95 19.73 -12.85 -2.51
N PRO A 96 19.67 -12.93 -1.16
CA PRO A 96 19.00 -11.93 -0.32
C PRO A 96 19.44 -10.48 -0.60
N PHE A 97 20.74 -10.25 -0.79
CA PHE A 97 21.28 -8.94 -1.12
C PHE A 97 20.71 -8.37 -2.44
N VAL A 98 20.54 -9.22 -3.46
CA VAL A 98 19.98 -8.80 -4.76
C VAL A 98 18.49 -8.49 -4.63
N GLN A 99 17.75 -9.30 -3.86
CA GLN A 99 16.33 -9.06 -3.60
C GLN A 99 16.12 -7.73 -2.87
N MET A 100 16.91 -7.46 -1.83
CA MET A 100 16.90 -6.17 -1.13
C MET A 100 17.30 -5.01 -2.04
N GLU A 101 18.28 -5.18 -2.92
CA GLU A 101 18.68 -4.17 -3.89
C GLU A 101 17.56 -3.85 -4.91
N ASN A 102 16.88 -4.87 -5.43
CA ASN A 102 15.72 -4.68 -6.30
C ASN A 102 14.60 -3.89 -5.60
N ILE A 103 14.30 -4.22 -4.34
CA ILE A 103 13.34 -3.47 -3.53
C ILE A 103 13.78 -2.00 -3.42
N LEU A 104 15.06 -1.74 -3.10
CA LEU A 104 15.61 -0.38 -3.00
C LEU A 104 15.53 0.40 -4.33
N PHE A 105 15.67 -0.27 -5.48
CA PHE A 105 15.46 0.40 -6.77
C PHE A 105 14.03 0.89 -6.92
N PHE A 106 13.03 0.07 -6.57
CA PHE A 106 11.64 0.50 -6.58
C PHE A 106 11.38 1.68 -5.62
N LEU A 107 11.90 1.62 -4.40
CA LEU A 107 11.74 2.70 -3.41
C LEU A 107 12.31 4.03 -3.92
N LYS A 108 13.49 4.01 -4.54
CA LYS A 108 14.06 5.21 -5.19
C LYS A 108 13.20 5.72 -6.32
N THR A 109 12.61 4.83 -7.13
CA THR A 109 11.65 5.23 -8.16
C THR A 109 10.42 5.93 -7.54
N CYS A 110 9.88 5.43 -6.42
CA CYS A 110 8.80 6.10 -5.71
C CYS A 110 9.17 7.53 -5.29
N GLU A 111 10.38 7.74 -4.78
CA GLU A 111 10.88 9.08 -4.42
C GLU A 111 10.97 10.00 -5.64
N TYR A 112 11.51 9.52 -6.77
CA TYR A 112 11.58 10.29 -8.01
C TYR A 112 10.21 10.70 -8.55
N LEU A 113 9.20 9.83 -8.39
CA LEU A 113 7.81 10.09 -8.77
C LEU A 113 7.07 10.99 -7.76
N GLY A 114 7.70 11.39 -6.67
CA GLY A 114 7.10 12.28 -5.67
C GLY A 114 6.03 11.61 -4.80
N VAL A 115 6.16 10.31 -4.55
CA VAL A 115 5.43 9.63 -3.46
C VAL A 115 5.88 10.24 -2.13
N ALA A 116 4.93 10.51 -1.22
CA ALA A 116 5.27 11.12 0.06
C ALA A 116 6.11 10.16 0.91
N HIS A 117 7.14 10.66 1.59
CA HIS A 117 8.12 9.83 2.29
C HIS A 117 7.50 8.95 3.39
N ASP A 118 6.46 9.43 4.07
CA ASP A 118 5.68 8.70 5.09
C ASP A 118 4.79 7.59 4.50
N GLU A 119 4.53 7.64 3.19
CA GLU A 119 3.83 6.59 2.46
C GLU A 119 4.80 5.54 1.90
N ILE A 120 6.12 5.77 1.89
CA ILE A 120 7.13 4.84 1.35
C ILE A 120 7.53 3.83 2.43
N PHE A 121 7.44 2.54 2.13
CA PHE A 121 7.89 1.45 3.00
C PHE A 121 9.42 1.32 3.03
N GLN A 122 9.96 0.69 4.06
CA GLN A 122 11.37 0.35 4.17
C GLN A 122 11.62 -1.11 3.76
N THR A 123 12.82 -1.43 3.27
CA THR A 123 13.13 -2.80 2.80
C THR A 123 12.75 -3.91 3.79
N ILE A 124 12.91 -3.68 5.10
CA ILE A 124 12.55 -4.65 6.15
C ILE A 124 11.04 -4.90 6.26
N ASP A 125 10.21 -3.91 5.92
CA ASP A 125 8.74 -4.01 5.99
C ASP A 125 8.22 -5.08 5.05
N LEU A 126 8.86 -5.21 3.88
CA LEU A 126 8.59 -6.22 2.87
C LEU A 126 9.43 -7.49 3.09
N PHE A 127 10.75 -7.35 3.16
CA PHE A 127 11.67 -8.49 3.13
C PHE A 127 11.55 -9.37 4.38
N GLU A 128 11.50 -8.76 5.57
CA GLU A 128 11.34 -9.44 6.86
C GLU A 128 9.89 -9.42 7.36
N ARG A 129 8.97 -8.87 6.57
CA ARG A 129 7.56 -8.71 6.92
C ARG A 129 7.32 -7.88 8.18
N SER A 130 8.17 -6.89 8.45
CA SER A 130 8.02 -6.05 9.65
C SER A 130 6.73 -5.23 9.64
N ASP A 131 6.27 -4.79 8.46
CA ASP A 131 5.05 -4.01 8.28
C ASP A 131 4.42 -4.19 6.88
N PRO A 132 3.74 -5.31 6.62
CA PRO A 132 3.10 -5.59 5.33
C PRO A 132 2.09 -4.52 4.88
N TYR A 133 1.43 -3.86 5.83
CA TYR A 133 0.45 -2.83 5.50
C TYR A 133 1.10 -1.56 4.97
N GLN A 134 2.34 -1.25 5.38
CA GLN A 134 3.08 -0.12 4.81
C GLN A 134 3.35 -0.33 3.31
N VAL A 135 3.62 -1.57 2.88
CA VAL A 135 3.78 -1.93 1.47
C VAL A 135 2.51 -1.63 0.66
N ILE A 136 1.33 -1.95 1.21
CA ILE A 136 0.03 -1.62 0.61
C ILE A 136 -0.12 -0.11 0.43
N ILE A 137 0.18 0.68 1.47
CA ILE A 137 0.09 2.14 1.43
C ILE A 137 0.99 2.70 0.32
N THR A 138 2.23 2.23 0.23
CA THR A 138 3.15 2.67 -0.81
C THR A 138 2.65 2.32 -2.20
N LEU A 139 2.11 1.12 -2.43
CA LEU A 139 1.61 0.72 -3.75
C LEU A 139 0.39 1.55 -4.18
N ILE A 140 -0.51 1.87 -3.24
CA ILE A 140 -1.64 2.78 -3.51
C ILE A 140 -1.13 4.18 -3.86
N ALA A 141 -0.17 4.71 -3.10
CA ALA A 141 0.43 6.01 -3.37
C ALA A 141 1.20 6.05 -4.70
N PHE A 142 2.00 5.03 -4.96
CA PHE A 142 2.70 4.81 -6.22
C PHE A 142 1.74 4.75 -7.39
N SER A 143 0.62 4.00 -7.30
CA SER A 143 -0.35 3.89 -8.40
C SER A 143 -0.91 5.25 -8.85
N ARG A 144 -1.14 6.16 -7.89
CA ARG A 144 -1.59 7.53 -8.16
C ARG A 144 -0.52 8.33 -8.93
N ARG A 145 0.74 8.28 -8.47
CA ARG A 145 1.86 8.98 -9.12
C ARG A 145 2.22 8.39 -10.48
N ALA A 146 2.29 7.07 -10.56
CA ALA A 146 2.57 6.35 -11.79
C ALA A 146 1.52 6.61 -12.88
N ASN A 147 0.24 6.76 -12.52
CA ASN A 147 -0.80 7.12 -13.47
C ASN A 147 -0.65 8.55 -14.03
N GLU A 148 -0.12 9.49 -13.22
CA GLU A 148 0.17 10.86 -13.66
C GLU A 148 1.25 10.87 -14.77
N GLU A 149 2.27 10.00 -14.66
CA GLU A 149 3.35 9.87 -15.65
C GLU A 149 2.99 8.95 -16.83
N ASN A 150 2.34 7.82 -16.55
CA ASN A 150 1.95 6.82 -17.54
C ASN A 150 0.49 6.39 -17.33
N PRO A 151 -0.46 6.91 -18.13
CA PRO A 151 -1.88 6.59 -18.02
C PRO A 151 -2.24 5.11 -18.20
N LYS A 152 -1.32 4.27 -18.68
CA LYS A 152 -1.51 2.81 -18.75
C LYS A 152 -1.51 2.16 -17.36
N VAL A 153 -0.83 2.75 -16.39
CA VAL A 153 -0.85 2.30 -15.00
C VAL A 153 -2.16 2.78 -14.39
N SER A 154 -3.05 1.86 -14.01
CA SER A 154 -4.32 2.22 -13.37
C SER A 154 -4.11 2.64 -11.91
N VAL A 155 -5.07 3.36 -11.32
CA VAL A 155 -5.00 3.81 -9.91
C VAL A 155 -5.76 2.83 -9.01
N ILE A 156 -5.19 2.51 -7.85
CA ILE A 156 -5.83 1.70 -6.80
C ILE A 156 -6.70 2.61 -5.91
N GLY A 157 -7.90 2.15 -5.56
CA GLY A 157 -8.82 2.87 -4.69
C GLY A 157 -9.62 3.99 -5.38
N PRO A 158 -10.42 4.75 -4.61
CA PRO A 158 -11.35 5.74 -5.17
C PRO A 158 -10.60 6.86 -5.87
N LYS A 159 -11.04 7.19 -7.10
CA LYS A 159 -10.48 8.30 -7.89
C LYS A 159 -10.57 9.59 -7.06
N VAL A 160 -9.41 10.18 -6.75
CA VAL A 160 -9.34 11.45 -6.01
C VAL A 160 -9.93 12.54 -6.89
N VAL A 161 -11.15 12.97 -6.58
CA VAL A 161 -11.77 14.10 -7.29
C VAL A 161 -11.18 15.38 -6.71
N ARG A 162 -10.36 16.09 -7.49
CA ARG A 162 -9.81 17.41 -7.12
C ARG A 162 -10.88 18.51 -7.26
N VAL A 163 -12.04 18.36 -6.63
CA VAL A 163 -12.99 19.46 -6.51
C VAL A 163 -12.49 20.37 -5.40
N LYS A 164 -12.02 21.57 -5.74
CA LYS A 164 -11.79 22.60 -4.72
C LYS A 164 -13.12 22.83 -4.00
N PRO A 165 -13.22 22.66 -2.66
CA PRO A 165 -14.44 22.97 -1.96
C PRO A 165 -14.82 24.42 -2.27
N GLN A 166 -16.06 24.65 -2.71
CA GLN A 166 -16.53 26.01 -2.95
C GLN A 166 -16.56 26.74 -1.60
N VAL A 167 -15.62 27.65 -1.39
CA VAL A 167 -15.60 28.52 -0.21
C VAL A 167 -16.81 29.45 -0.31
N PRO A 168 -17.79 29.40 0.61
CA PRO A 168 -18.89 30.35 0.60
C PRO A 168 -18.34 31.78 0.70
N LYS A 169 -18.87 32.70 -0.14
CA LYS A 169 -18.44 34.10 -0.09
C LYS A 169 -18.78 34.67 1.29
N LYS A 170 -17.80 35.32 1.95
CA LYS A 170 -18.00 36.01 3.25
C LYS A 170 -19.26 36.87 3.18
N PRO A 171 -20.24 36.69 4.11
CA PRO A 171 -21.44 37.53 4.16
C PRO A 171 -21.05 39.01 4.21
N ILE A 172 -21.82 39.85 3.51
CA ILE A 172 -21.51 41.27 3.31
C ILE A 172 -21.30 42.00 4.65
N GLY A 173 -22.06 41.64 5.70
CA GLY A 173 -21.99 42.25 7.03
C GLY A 173 -20.76 41.90 7.87
N LEU A 174 -19.86 41.03 7.40
CA LEU A 174 -18.63 40.66 8.11
C LEU A 174 -17.37 41.18 7.39
N ARG A 175 -17.51 41.97 6.32
CA ARG A 175 -16.39 42.62 5.63
C ARG A 175 -15.99 43.89 6.40
N SER A 176 -15.35 43.73 7.55
CA SER A 176 -14.58 44.79 8.23
C SER A 176 -13.20 44.89 7.64
#